data_AF-A0A7C3JY68-F1
#
_entry.id   AF-A0A7C3JY68-F1
#
_cell.length_a   1.000
_cell.length_b   1.000
_cell.length_c   1.000
_cell.angle_alpha   90.00
_cell.angle_beta   90.00
_cell.angle_gamma   90.00
#
_symmetry.space_group_name_H-M   'P 1'
#
loop_
_entity.id
_entity.type
_entity.pdbx_description
1 polymer ?
#
loop_
_entity_poly.entity_id
_entity_poly.type
_entity_poly.pdbx_seq_one_letter_code
_entity_poly.pdbx_strand_id
1 'polypeptide(L)'
;QFGIIRPKLIVTLGRYSLARFLPGTPIGKVHGQGRKVNGRWVVPMYHPAAALHQGSLRRTIEEDFKKVPAYLEQARRESAPQAAPLIAAAQPQPTQMKLL
;
A
#
# COMPACT_ATOMS: atom_id res chain seq x y z
N GLN A 1 -15.86 -0.49 -6.92
CA GLN A 1 -15.39 -1.09 -5.66
C GLN A 1 -14.25 -0.29 -5.00
N PHE A 2 -13.15 0.03 -5.70
CA PHE A 2 -12.00 0.72 -5.08
C PHE A 2 -12.29 2.11 -4.46
N GLY A 3 -13.27 2.85 -4.98
CA GLY A 3 -13.70 4.13 -4.38
C GLY A 3 -14.34 4.00 -3.00
N ILE A 4 -14.93 2.83 -2.71
CA ILE A 4 -15.60 2.49 -1.45
C ILE A 4 -14.58 1.89 -0.46
N ILE A 5 -13.84 0.87 -0.91
CA ILE A 5 -12.90 0.13 -0.05
C ILE A 5 -11.65 0.96 0.27
N ARG A 6 -11.22 1.82 -0.67
CA ARG A 6 -10.02 2.66 -0.56
C ARG A 6 -8.79 1.88 -0.04
N PRO A 7 -8.39 0.80 -0.74
CA PRO A 7 -7.30 -0.04 -0.26
C PRO A 7 -5.99 0.73 -0.22
N LYS A 8 -5.21 0.49 0.84
CA LYS A 8 -3.84 1.02 1.01
C LYS A 8 -2.85 0.30 0.09
N LEU A 9 -3.09 -1.00 -0.14
CA LEU A 9 -2.28 -1.91 -0.93
C LEU A 9 -3.17 -2.74 -1.84
N ILE A 10 -2.75 -2.90 -3.10
CA ILE A 10 -3.41 -3.72 -4.12
C ILE A 10 -2.38 -4.73 -4.63
N VAL A 11 -2.71 -6.01 -4.59
CA VAL A 11 -1.90 -7.07 -5.23
C VAL A 11 -2.57 -7.44 -6.53
N THR A 12 -1.84 -7.37 -7.65
CA THR A 12 -2.36 -7.77 -8.96
C THR A 12 -1.89 -9.18 -9.29
N LEU A 13 -2.80 -10.01 -9.80
CA LEU A 13 -2.53 -11.42 -10.13
C LEU A 13 -2.53 -11.60 -11.64
N GLY A 14 -1.34 -11.74 -12.22
CA GLY A 14 -1.14 -11.94 -13.65
C GLY A 14 -1.23 -10.66 -14.50
N ARG A 15 -0.93 -10.83 -15.79
CA ARG A 15 -0.78 -9.72 -16.75
C ARG A 15 -2.06 -8.89 -16.93
N TYR A 16 -3.23 -9.52 -16.86
CA TYR A 16 -4.50 -8.87 -17.15
C TYR A 16 -4.89 -7.87 -16.05
N SER A 17 -4.75 -8.28 -14.79
CA SER A 17 -4.95 -7.39 -13.64
C SER A 17 -3.89 -6.29 -13.62
N LEU A 18 -2.62 -6.64 -13.88
CA LEU A 18 -1.52 -5.68 -13.94
C LEU A 18 -1.76 -4.56 -14.97
N ALA A 19 -2.24 -4.89 -16.17
CA ALA A 19 -2.48 -3.92 -17.24
C ALA A 19 -3.46 -2.80 -16.87
N ARG A 20 -4.33 -3.02 -15.88
CA ARG A 20 -5.26 -1.99 -15.37
C ARG A 20 -4.55 -0.90 -14.55
N PHE A 21 -3.37 -1.20 -14.02
CA PHE A 21 -2.58 -0.28 -13.20
C PHE A 21 -1.29 0.17 -13.89
N LEU A 22 -0.70 -0.72 -14.70
CA LEU A 22 0.58 -0.54 -15.39
C LEU A 22 0.47 -1.04 -16.83
N PRO A 23 -0.17 -0.28 -17.72
CA PRO A 23 -0.33 -0.68 -19.11
C PRO A 23 1.03 -0.81 -19.81
N GLY A 24 1.16 -1.78 -20.72
CA GLY A 24 2.38 -2.03 -21.48
C GLY A 24 3.56 -2.62 -20.69
N THR A 25 3.42 -2.85 -19.38
CA THR A 25 4.52 -3.35 -18.55
C THR A 25 4.56 -4.88 -18.55
N PRO A 26 5.68 -5.51 -18.94
CA PRO A 26 5.81 -6.96 -18.91
C PRO A 26 5.94 -7.46 -17.46
N ILE A 27 5.07 -8.38 -17.05
CA ILE A 27 5.04 -8.93 -15.69
C ILE A 27 6.38 -9.52 -15.25
N GLY A 28 7.11 -10.16 -16.18
CA GLY A 28 8.41 -10.75 -15.90
C GLY A 28 9.49 -9.75 -15.45
N LYS A 29 9.31 -8.45 -15.70
CA LYS A 29 10.25 -7.43 -15.23
C LYS A 29 9.86 -6.80 -13.89
N VAL A 30 8.60 -6.93 -13.48
CA VAL A 30 8.03 -6.14 -12.37
C VAL A 30 7.35 -6.96 -11.27
N HIS A 31 7.26 -8.28 -11.42
CA HIS A 31 6.72 -9.14 -10.37
C HIS A 31 7.51 -8.96 -9.06
N GLY A 32 6.79 -8.98 -7.93
CA GLY A 32 7.36 -8.78 -6.59
C GLY A 32 7.83 -7.35 -6.29
N GLN A 33 7.74 -6.41 -7.24
CA GLN A 33 8.21 -5.04 -7.08
C GLN A 33 7.03 -4.09 -6.90
N GLY A 34 6.71 -3.81 -5.64
CA GLY A 34 5.69 -2.83 -5.27
C GLY A 34 6.05 -1.42 -5.74
N ARG A 35 5.04 -0.67 -6.20
CA ARG A 35 5.17 0.73 -6.64
C ARG A 35 3.89 1.50 -6.37
N LYS A 36 3.98 2.82 -6.33
CA LYS A 36 2.81 3.69 -6.17
C LYS A 36 2.16 3.99 -7.52
N VAL A 37 0.84 3.82 -7.58
CA VAL A 37 -0.01 4.20 -8.71
C VAL A 37 -1.23 4.92 -8.15
N ASN A 38 -1.47 6.16 -8.59
CA ASN A 38 -2.62 6.97 -8.16
C ASN A 38 -2.78 7.01 -6.62
N GLY A 39 -1.67 7.23 -5.91
CA GLY A 39 -1.63 7.31 -4.45
C GLY A 39 -1.81 5.99 -3.70
N ARG A 40 -1.79 4.84 -4.38
CA ARG A 40 -1.95 3.51 -3.78
C ARG A 40 -0.75 2.64 -4.08
N TRP A 41 -0.38 1.75 -3.15
CA TRP A 41 0.62 0.74 -3.43
C TRP A 41 0.03 -0.37 -4.30
N VAL A 42 0.72 -0.72 -5.38
CA VAL A 42 0.38 -1.81 -6.29
C VAL A 42 1.57 -2.76 -6.35
N VAL A 43 1.35 -4.03 -6.01
CA VAL A 43 2.36 -5.10 -6.05
C VAL A 43 1.98 -6.09 -7.15
N PRO A 44 2.74 -6.14 -8.26
CA PRO A 44 2.54 -7.13 -9.31
C PRO A 44 2.96 -8.53 -8.85
N MET A 45 2.15 -9.54 -9.11
CA MET A 45 2.47 -10.94 -8.86
C MET A 45 1.99 -11.81 -10.00
N TYR A 46 2.67 -12.94 -10.24
CA TYR A 46 2.16 -13.96 -11.14
C TYR A 46 0.82 -14.52 -10.63
N HIS A 47 -0.04 -14.93 -11.57
CA HIS A 47 -1.31 -15.53 -11.21
C HIS A 47 -1.07 -16.91 -10.59
N PRO A 48 -1.72 -17.27 -9.47
CA PRO A 48 -1.50 -18.56 -8.79
C PRO A 48 -1.69 -19.78 -9.70
N ALA A 49 -2.65 -19.71 -10.65
CA ALA A 49 -2.87 -20.78 -11.63
C ALA A 49 -1.63 -21.06 -12.52
N ALA A 50 -0.71 -20.11 -12.71
CA ALA A 50 0.52 -20.34 -13.46
C ALA A 50 1.44 -21.37 -12.77
N ALA A 51 1.37 -21.46 -11.43
CA ALA A 51 2.11 -22.46 -10.67
C ALA A 51 1.61 -23.89 -10.91
N LEU A 52 0.34 -24.06 -11.34
CA LEU A 52 -0.23 -25.38 -11.63
C LEU A 52 0.33 -25.97 -12.93
N HIS A 53 0.64 -25.11 -13.91
CA HIS A 53 1.20 -25.53 -15.19
C HIS A 53 2.73 -25.49 -15.21
N GLN A 54 3.34 -24.61 -14.41
CA GLN A 54 4.79 -24.41 -14.38
C GLN A 54 5.27 -24.39 -12.92
N GLY A 55 5.66 -25.56 -12.41
CA GLY A 55 6.04 -25.74 -11.01
C GLY A 55 7.18 -24.82 -10.53
N SER A 56 8.08 -24.39 -11.42
CA SER A 56 9.15 -23.45 -11.09
C SER A 56 8.61 -22.06 -10.68
N LEU A 57 7.47 -21.63 -11.21
CA LEU A 57 6.84 -20.35 -10.84
C LEU A 57 6.24 -20.38 -9.44
N ARG A 58 5.97 -21.56 -8.88
CA ARG A 58 5.45 -21.69 -7.51
C ARG A 58 6.38 -21.00 -6.51
N ARG A 59 7.68 -21.32 -6.59
CA ARG A 59 8.69 -20.73 -5.72
C ARG A 59 8.76 -19.22 -5.87
N THR A 60 8.75 -18.71 -7.11
CA THR A 60 8.73 -17.27 -7.38
C THR A 60 7.51 -16.58 -6.78
N ILE A 61 6.32 -17.18 -6.91
CA ILE A 61 5.08 -16.64 -6.32
C ILE A 61 5.18 -16.60 -4.80
N GLU A 62 5.67 -17.66 -4.17
CA GLU A 62 5.87 -17.72 -2.72
C GLU A 62 6.89 -16.66 -2.23
N GLU A 63 8.00 -16.50 -2.94
CA GLU A 63 9.04 -15.50 -2.65
C GLU A 63 8.52 -14.07 -2.80
N ASP A 64 7.71 -13.80 -3.82
CA ASP A 64 7.07 -12.50 -4.00
C ASP A 64 6.00 -12.23 -2.94
N PHE A 65 5.23 -13.26 -2.55
CA PHE A 65 4.21 -13.12 -1.51
C PHE A 65 4.82 -12.72 -0.17
N LYS A 66 6.01 -13.24 0.15
CA LYS A 66 6.76 -12.87 1.37
C LYS A 66 7.11 -11.39 1.45
N LYS A 67 7.12 -10.65 0.33
CA LYS A 67 7.38 -9.20 0.29
C LYS A 67 6.12 -8.37 0.61
N VAL A 68 4.92 -8.95 0.47
CA VAL A 68 3.65 -8.25 0.67
C VAL A 68 3.52 -7.60 2.05
N PRO A 69 3.88 -8.27 3.17
CA PRO A 69 3.81 -7.64 4.49
C PRO A 69 4.66 -6.37 4.60
N ALA A 70 5.85 -6.34 3.99
CA ALA A 70 6.71 -5.16 4.01
C ALA A 70 6.07 -3.98 3.28
N TYR A 71 5.46 -4.21 2.11
CA TYR A 71 4.72 -3.17 1.38
C TYR A 71 3.45 -2.73 2.12
N LEU A 72 2.78 -3.66 2.83
CA LEU A 72 1.62 -3.32 3.65
C LEU A 72 1.99 -2.39 4.80
N GLU A 73 3.11 -2.65 5.48
CA GLU A 73 3.62 -1.79 6.55
C GLU A 73 4.03 -0.41 6.02
N GLN A 74 4.69 -0.34 4.86
CA GLN A 74 4.98 0.92 4.19
C GLN A 74 3.69 1.69 3.86
N ALA A 75 2.71 1.02 3.25
CA ALA A 75 1.41 1.62 2.94
C ALA A 75 0.67 2.10 4.20
N ARG A 76 0.76 1.36 5.31
CA ARG A 76 0.17 1.74 6.60
C ARG A 76 0.82 2.99 7.18
N ARG A 77 2.16 3.07 7.19
CA ARG A 77 2.91 4.24 7.68
C ARG A 77 2.56 5.51 6.91
N GLU A 78 2.40 5.40 5.60
CA GLU A 78 2.04 6.53 4.73
C GLU A 78 0.57 6.92 4.82
N SER A 79 -0.31 5.97 5.16
CA SER A 79 -1.75 6.22 5.31
C SER A 79 -2.15 6.61 6.73
N ALA A 80 -1.29 6.37 7.71
CA ALA A 80 -1.50 6.89 9.06
C ALA A 80 -1.46 8.42 8.93
N PRO A 81 -2.46 9.15 9.45
CA PRO A 81 -2.26 10.57 9.68
C PRO A 81 -0.96 10.68 10.47
N GLN A 82 -0.02 11.52 10.04
CA GLN A 82 0.83 12.18 11.02
C GLN A 82 -0.15 12.67 12.08
N ALA A 83 -0.10 12.09 13.27
CA ALA A 83 -0.80 12.64 14.40
C ALA A 83 -0.23 14.05 14.52
N ALA A 84 -0.94 15.03 13.96
CA ALA A 84 -0.70 16.41 14.28
C ALA A 84 -0.65 16.45 15.81
N PRO A 85 0.42 16.98 16.43
CA PRO A 85 0.45 17.08 17.87
C PRO A 85 -0.83 17.81 18.29
N LEU A 86 -1.65 17.14 19.10
CA LEU A 86 -2.90 17.65 19.66
C LEU A 86 -2.64 18.76 20.70
N ILE A 87 -1.57 19.53 20.53
CA ILE A 87 -1.07 20.52 21.48
C ILE A 87 -0.67 21.77 20.70
N ALA A 88 -1.66 22.61 20.35
CA ALA A 88 -1.50 24.06 20.17
C ALA A 88 -2.84 24.73 19.84
N ALA A 89 -3.86 24.58 20.68
CA ALA A 89 -4.95 25.55 20.74
C ALA A 89 -5.62 25.54 22.12
N ALA A 90 -5.46 26.67 22.81
CA ALA A 90 -6.23 27.13 23.97
C ALA A 90 -6.03 26.40 25.32
N GLN A 91 -4.96 26.78 26.02
CA GLN A 91 -5.11 27.11 27.45
C GLN A 91 -5.45 28.60 27.54
N PRO A 92 -6.65 29.02 27.98
CA PRO A 92 -6.81 30.37 28.49
C PRO A 92 -6.14 30.43 29.86
N GLN A 93 -5.08 31.23 30.00
CA GLN A 93 -4.52 31.53 31.31
C GLN A 93 -5.56 32.35 32.10
N PRO A 94 -5.96 31.95 33.32
CA PRO A 94 -6.77 32.80 34.18
C PRO A 94 -5.86 33.88 34.80
N THR A 95 -5.95 35.11 34.31
CA THR A 95 -5.30 36.26 34.98
C THR A 95 -6.15 36.68 36.18
N GLN A 96 -5.69 36.33 37.37
CA GLN A 96 -6.25 36.74 38.66
C GLN A 96 -5.76 38.16 39.04
N MET A 97 -6.75 39.05 39.25
CA MET A 97 -6.87 40.22 40.16
C MET A 97 -5.79 41.30 40.29
N LYS A 98 -6.27 42.56 40.31
CA LYS A 98 -6.18 43.53 41.43
C LYS A 98 -7.28 44.59 41.21
N LEU A 99 -8.37 44.59 41.98
CA LEU A 99 -8.59 45.43 43.17
C LEU A 99 -7.83 46.76 43.14
N LEU A 100 -8.53 47.84 42.79
CA LEU A 100 -8.46 49.20 43.34
C LEU A 100 -9.76 49.93 42.94
#